data_AF-A0A970L5X2-F1
#
_entry.id   AF-A0A970L5X2-F1
#
_cell.length_a   1.000
_cell.length_b   1.000
_cell.length_c   1.000
_cell.angle_alpha   90.00
_cell.angle_beta   90.00
_cell.angle_gamma   90.00
#
_symmetry.space_group_name_H-M   'P 1'
#
loop_
_entity.id
_entity.type
_entity.pdbx_description
1 polymer ?
#
loop_
_entity_poly.entity_id
_entity_poly.type
_entity_poly.pdbx_seq_one_letter_code
_entity_poly.pdbx_strand_id
1 'polypeptide(L)'
;MKKKFILIVFLLSVICNSQDVIIMKNGDEIQSKVSEINIEQIKYKKFDSPDGPVYIIPKSDVLLIQYENGEKDIFTNKEPEVSNIESPSNEDLFSLGERDASKYYKGYRGAGTGTLITSLVSPLIGLIPAISTSSTQPKIENLNYPNEELFKNSQYYEGYTKKAKKIKQGRVWMNWGIAFGVNLVAVLFLLSSAY
;
A
#
# COMPACT_ATOMS: atom_id res chain seq x y z
N MET A 1 28.85 51.71 -43.59
CA MET A 1 28.53 52.26 -42.25
C MET A 1 27.46 51.44 -41.50
N LYS A 2 26.39 50.98 -42.16
CA LYS A 2 25.30 50.19 -41.53
C LYS A 2 25.76 48.88 -40.83
N LYS A 3 26.74 48.15 -41.39
CA LYS A 3 27.25 46.90 -40.79
C LYS A 3 28.06 47.11 -39.49
N LYS A 4 28.72 48.26 -39.31
CA LYS A 4 29.46 48.58 -38.06
C LYS A 4 28.50 48.99 -36.92
N PHE A 5 27.33 49.54 -37.27
CA PHE A 5 26.30 49.92 -36.29
C PHE A 5 25.61 48.70 -35.66
N ILE A 6 25.35 47.65 -36.44
CA ILE A 6 24.78 46.38 -35.94
C ILE A 6 25.71 45.68 -34.94
N LEU A 7 27.03 45.75 -35.16
CA LEU A 7 28.02 45.16 -34.24
C LEU A 7 28.02 45.87 -32.88
N ILE A 8 27.86 47.21 -32.87
CA ILE A 8 27.79 47.99 -31.62
C ILE A 8 26.53 47.66 -30.81
N VAL A 9 25.37 47.49 -31.45
CA VAL A 9 24.12 47.12 -30.75
C VAL A 9 24.19 45.73 -30.14
N PHE A 10 24.94 44.78 -30.73
CA PHE A 10 25.14 43.44 -30.20
C PHE A 10 26.14 43.37 -29.03
N LEU A 11 27.05 44.36 -28.92
CA LEU A 11 27.99 44.47 -27.80
C LEU A 11 27.37 45.12 -26.55
N LEU A 12 26.23 45.81 -26.67
CA LEU A 12 25.53 46.45 -25.55
C LEU A 12 24.52 45.53 -24.83
N SER A 13 24.22 44.35 -25.37
CA SER A 13 23.13 43.48 -24.88
C SER A 13 23.53 42.46 -23.80
N VAL A 14 24.72 42.55 -23.19
CA VAL A 14 25.22 41.48 -22.29
C VAL A 14 25.63 41.99 -20.89
N ILE A 15 24.90 42.95 -20.34
CA ILE A 15 25.01 43.27 -18.91
C ILE A 15 23.65 43.07 -18.23
N CYS A 16 23.10 41.87 -18.40
CA CYS A 16 22.02 41.43 -17.53
C CYS A 16 22.68 40.82 -16.29
N ASN A 17 22.86 41.62 -15.24
CA ASN A 17 23.18 41.08 -13.93
C ASN A 17 21.87 40.49 -13.39
N SER A 18 21.71 39.17 -13.46
CA SER A 18 20.70 38.53 -12.62
C SER A 18 21.34 38.35 -11.25
N GLN A 19 20.67 38.81 -10.23
CA GLN A 19 21.02 38.61 -8.83
C GLN A 19 20.31 37.35 -8.31
N ASP A 20 20.73 36.85 -7.16
CA ASP A 20 19.96 35.82 -6.48
C ASP A 20 18.76 36.48 -5.77
N VAL A 21 17.60 35.83 -5.81
CA VAL A 21 16.39 36.29 -5.14
C VAL A 21 15.94 35.21 -4.16
N ILE A 22 15.94 35.56 -2.88
CA ILE A 22 15.37 34.73 -1.82
C ILE A 22 13.90 35.12 -1.68
N ILE A 23 13.00 34.18 -1.96
CA ILE A 23 11.56 34.36 -1.77
C ILE A 23 11.20 33.72 -0.43
N MET A 24 10.65 34.52 0.47
CA MET A 24 10.18 34.08 1.78
C MET A 24 8.78 33.45 1.70
N LYS A 25 8.42 32.64 2.71
CA LYS A 25 7.09 32.02 2.80
C LYS A 25 5.96 33.04 3.00
N ASN A 26 6.26 34.23 3.52
CA ASN A 26 5.30 35.33 3.64
C ASN A 26 5.09 36.09 2.33
N GLY A 27 5.84 35.77 1.27
CA GLY A 27 5.78 36.44 -0.03
C GLY A 27 6.78 37.58 -0.20
N ASP A 28 7.59 37.90 0.82
CA ASP A 28 8.64 38.90 0.70
C ASP A 28 9.79 38.40 -0.19
N GLU A 29 10.37 39.29 -0.97
CA GLU A 29 11.49 38.99 -1.86
C GLU A 29 12.73 39.78 -1.42
N ILE A 30 13.85 39.08 -1.26
CA ILE A 30 15.13 39.67 -0.88
C ILE A 30 16.12 39.48 -2.01
N GLN A 31 16.51 40.59 -2.63
CA GLN A 31 17.62 40.63 -3.58
C GLN A 31 18.93 40.45 -2.84
N SER A 32 19.64 39.39 -3.16
CA SER A 32 20.81 38.97 -2.41
C SER A 32 21.85 38.28 -3.29
N LYS A 33 22.99 37.98 -2.67
CA LYS A 33 23.95 37.01 -3.18
C LYS A 33 24.13 35.94 -2.12
N VAL A 34 23.71 34.71 -2.43
CA VAL A 34 23.75 33.61 -1.48
C VAL A 34 25.20 33.12 -1.35
N SER A 35 25.72 33.12 -0.12
CA SER A 35 27.11 32.71 0.13
C SER A 35 27.21 31.25 0.55
N GLU A 36 26.27 30.77 1.38
CA GLU A 36 26.33 29.42 1.95
C GLU A 36 24.92 28.96 2.35
N ILE A 37 24.59 27.70 2.06
CA ILE A 37 23.34 27.07 2.47
C ILE A 37 23.69 25.92 3.41
N ASN A 38 23.33 26.08 4.68
CA ASN A 38 23.42 25.04 5.69
C ASN A 38 22.08 24.32 5.85
N ILE A 39 22.07 23.27 6.66
CA ILE A 39 20.87 22.45 6.91
C ILE A 39 19.74 23.30 7.50
N GLU A 40 20.07 24.20 8.43
CA GLU A 40 19.08 24.99 9.19
C GLU A 40 18.99 26.45 8.74
N GLN A 41 20.05 26.99 8.15
CA GLN A 41 20.19 28.43 7.90
C GLN A 41 20.87 28.70 6.56
N ILE A 42 20.49 29.82 5.94
CA ILE A 42 21.05 30.34 4.71
C ILE A 42 21.79 31.64 5.05
N LYS A 43 23.04 31.75 4.60
CA LYS A 43 23.85 32.97 4.72
C LYS A 43 23.85 33.71 3.38
N TYR A 44 23.55 35.00 3.42
CA TYR A 44 23.48 35.83 2.22
C TYR A 44 24.02 37.24 2.49
N LYS A 45 24.39 37.95 1.42
CA LYS A 45 24.66 39.38 1.44
C LYS A 45 23.59 40.13 0.65
N LYS A 46 23.21 41.33 1.08
CA LYS A 46 22.27 42.16 0.32
C LYS A 46 22.91 42.63 -0.98
N PHE A 47 22.13 42.61 -2.06
CA PHE A 47 22.63 43.01 -3.38
C PHE A 47 23.15 44.46 -3.38
N ASP A 48 22.44 45.38 -2.71
CA ASP A 48 22.82 46.80 -2.60
C ASP A 48 24.08 47.05 -1.75
N SER A 49 24.62 46.02 -1.09
CA SER A 49 25.79 46.15 -0.19
C SER A 49 26.67 44.89 -0.23
N PRO A 50 27.41 44.68 -1.33
CA PRO A 50 28.24 43.48 -1.52
C PRO A 50 29.42 43.36 -0.53
N ASP A 51 29.95 44.49 -0.05
CA ASP A 51 30.95 44.57 1.03
C ASP A 51 30.32 44.66 2.43
N GLY A 52 28.99 44.52 2.51
CA GLY A 52 28.24 44.56 3.75
C GLY A 52 28.39 43.30 4.62
N PRO A 53 27.77 43.32 5.82
CA PRO A 53 27.76 42.17 6.71
C PRO A 53 27.02 40.98 6.10
N VAL A 54 27.37 39.78 6.54
CA VAL A 54 26.67 38.55 6.17
C VAL A 54 25.40 38.45 7.02
N TYR A 55 24.25 38.34 6.36
CA TYR A 55 22.96 38.12 6.98
C TYR A 55 22.65 36.63 7.03
N ILE A 56 21.92 36.23 8.06
CA ILE A 56 21.53 34.84 8.31
C ILE A 56 20.01 34.80 8.32
N ILE A 57 19.43 33.89 7.54
CA ILE A 57 17.99 33.61 7.54
C ILE A 57 17.76 32.12 7.77
N PRO A 58 16.83 31.73 8.65
CA PRO A 58 16.50 30.33 8.82
C PRO A 58 15.85 29.77 7.54
N LYS A 59 16.25 28.56 7.15
CA LYS A 59 15.73 27.86 5.97
C LYS A 59 14.23 27.59 6.07
N SER A 60 13.70 27.52 7.30
CA SER A 60 12.27 27.38 7.59
C SER A 60 11.44 28.54 7.05
N ASP A 61 12.02 29.73 6.88
CA ASP A 61 11.28 30.94 6.53
C ASP A 61 11.39 31.26 5.03
N VAL A 62 12.27 30.54 4.33
CA VAL A 62 12.48 30.65 2.89
C VAL A 62 11.56 29.66 2.15
N LEU A 63 10.87 30.15 1.13
CA LEU A 63 10.04 29.34 0.23
C LEU A 63 10.89 28.78 -0.90
N LEU A 64 11.64 29.65 -1.59
CA LEU A 64 12.59 29.24 -2.62
C LEU A 64 13.72 30.26 -2.78
N ILE A 65 14.82 29.82 -3.35
CA ILE A 65 15.89 30.68 -3.85
C ILE A 65 15.93 30.55 -5.36
N GLN A 66 15.92 31.68 -6.06
CA GLN A 66 16.17 31.75 -7.49
C GLN A 66 17.57 32.33 -7.70
N TYR A 67 18.46 31.57 -8.33
CA TYR A 67 19.85 31.99 -8.55
C TYR A 67 20.02 32.75 -9.87
N GLU A 68 21.14 33.47 -10.01
CA GLU A 68 21.56 34.17 -11.23
C GLU A 68 21.55 33.27 -12.49
N ASN A 69 21.90 31.99 -12.34
CA ASN A 69 21.94 31.01 -13.43
C ASN A 69 20.53 30.47 -13.84
N GLY A 70 19.46 30.91 -13.15
CA GLY A 70 18.09 30.47 -13.37
C GLY A 70 17.69 29.20 -12.61
N GLU A 71 18.59 28.57 -11.87
CA GLU A 71 18.32 27.44 -10.99
C GLU A 71 17.43 27.88 -9.81
N LYS A 72 16.60 26.95 -9.33
CA LYS A 72 15.65 27.22 -8.23
C LYS A 72 15.73 26.13 -7.18
N ASP A 73 16.05 26.52 -5.95
CA ASP A 73 15.94 25.65 -4.79
C ASP A 73 14.63 25.91 -4.07
N ILE A 74 13.73 24.92 -4.06
CA ILE A 74 12.42 25.03 -3.40
C ILE A 74 12.51 24.39 -2.01
N PHE A 75 12.36 25.21 -0.98
CA PHE A 75 12.35 24.80 0.42
C PHE A 75 10.92 24.70 0.93
N THR A 76 10.18 23.75 0.37
CA THR A 76 8.94 23.30 0.99
C THR A 76 9.33 22.48 2.21
N ASN A 77 8.68 22.70 3.37
CA ASN A 77 8.69 21.72 4.45
C ASN A 77 7.95 20.49 3.92
N LYS A 78 8.60 19.68 3.09
CA LYS A 78 8.41 18.25 3.23
C LYS A 78 9.09 17.94 4.53
N GLU A 79 8.29 17.90 5.59
CA GLU A 79 8.57 16.98 6.68
C GLU A 79 9.09 15.70 6.04
N PRO A 80 10.16 15.06 6.57
CA PRO A 80 10.44 13.70 6.16
C PRO A 80 9.10 12.98 6.24
N GLU A 81 8.68 12.36 5.14
CA GLU A 81 7.53 11.47 5.13
C GLU A 81 7.88 10.33 6.08
N VAL A 82 7.77 10.60 7.39
CA VAL A 82 7.49 9.61 8.40
C VAL A 82 6.17 9.07 7.91
N SER A 83 6.25 7.95 7.19
CA SER A 83 5.14 7.11 6.84
C SER A 83 4.13 7.22 7.98
N ASN A 84 3.00 7.86 7.72
CA ASN A 84 1.84 7.68 8.59
C ASN A 84 1.69 6.16 8.65
N ILE A 85 2.06 5.56 9.78
CA ILE A 85 1.49 4.30 10.20
C ILE A 85 0.06 4.69 10.54
N GLU A 86 -0.74 4.91 9.50
CA GLU A 86 -2.18 4.88 9.62
C GLU A 86 -2.44 3.49 10.20
N SER A 87 -2.88 3.45 11.46
CA SER A 87 -3.40 2.21 12.03
C SER A 87 -4.34 1.64 10.97
N PRO A 88 -4.09 0.41 10.48
CA PRO A 88 -4.79 -0.10 9.33
C PRO A 88 -6.29 0.03 9.57
N SER A 89 -7.00 0.61 8.61
CA SER A 89 -8.43 0.86 8.77
C SER A 89 -9.14 -0.46 9.08
N ASN A 90 -10.28 -0.39 9.75
CA ASN A 90 -11.06 -1.60 10.08
C ASN A 90 -11.36 -2.45 8.83
N GLU A 91 -11.60 -1.81 7.69
CA GLU A 91 -11.82 -2.49 6.40
C GLU A 91 -10.55 -3.17 5.87
N ASP A 92 -9.38 -2.53 6.06
CA ASP A 92 -8.09 -3.09 5.67
C ASP A 92 -7.73 -4.31 6.51
N LEU A 93 -8.01 -4.27 7.81
CA LEU A 93 -7.78 -5.39 8.74
C LEU A 93 -8.69 -6.57 8.44
N PHE A 94 -9.97 -6.32 8.16
CA PHE A 94 -10.92 -7.35 7.76
C PHE A 94 -10.45 -8.04 6.47
N SER A 95 -10.09 -7.24 5.46
CA SER A 95 -9.59 -7.71 4.17
C SER A 95 -8.27 -8.49 4.32
N LEU A 96 -7.39 -8.04 5.22
CA LEU A 96 -6.16 -8.76 5.56
C LEU A 96 -6.46 -10.13 6.18
N GLY A 97 -7.40 -10.18 7.13
CA GLY A 97 -7.86 -11.44 7.72
C GLY A 97 -8.41 -12.41 6.67
N GLU A 98 -9.21 -11.94 5.70
CA GLU A 98 -9.68 -12.79 4.59
C GLU A 98 -8.54 -13.32 3.71
N ARG A 99 -7.55 -12.48 3.40
CA ARG A 99 -6.38 -12.88 2.59
C ARG A 99 -5.55 -13.93 3.32
N ASP A 100 -5.29 -13.73 4.60
CA ASP A 100 -4.50 -14.66 5.41
C ASP A 100 -5.24 -15.99 5.58
N ALA A 101 -6.54 -15.97 5.86
CA ALA A 101 -7.33 -17.20 5.93
C ALA A 101 -7.26 -17.98 4.60
N SER A 102 -7.30 -17.30 3.46
CA SER A 102 -7.18 -17.95 2.14
C SER A 102 -5.85 -18.69 1.97
N LYS A 103 -4.78 -18.16 2.54
CA LYS A 103 -3.43 -18.74 2.46
C LYS A 103 -3.22 -19.85 3.49
N TYR A 104 -3.52 -19.56 4.76
CA TYR A 104 -3.10 -20.35 5.90
C TYR A 104 -4.16 -21.32 6.44
N TYR A 105 -5.46 -21.07 6.22
CA TYR A 105 -6.49 -21.96 6.76
C TYR A 105 -6.49 -23.34 6.09
N LYS A 106 -6.14 -24.38 6.88
CA LYS A 106 -6.18 -25.80 6.47
C LYS A 106 -7.04 -26.69 7.36
N GLY A 107 -7.73 -26.11 8.35
CA GLY A 107 -8.59 -26.84 9.30
C GLY A 107 -9.81 -27.53 8.69
N TYR A 108 -10.05 -27.41 7.39
CA TYR A 108 -11.14 -28.09 6.68
C TYR A 108 -10.88 -29.59 6.44
N ARG A 109 -9.63 -30.05 6.53
CA ARG A 109 -9.24 -31.41 6.08
C ARG A 109 -10.02 -32.52 6.78
N GLY A 110 -10.17 -32.47 8.10
CA GLY A 110 -10.91 -33.50 8.85
C GLY A 110 -12.39 -33.57 8.43
N ALA A 111 -13.07 -32.42 8.41
CA ALA A 111 -14.46 -32.32 7.99
C ALA A 111 -14.67 -32.77 6.52
N GLY A 112 -13.81 -32.30 5.61
CA GLY A 112 -13.88 -32.62 4.20
C GLY A 112 -13.61 -34.09 3.92
N THR A 113 -12.53 -34.67 4.48
CA THR A 113 -12.19 -36.08 4.24
C THR A 113 -13.19 -37.03 4.89
N GLY A 114 -13.67 -36.72 6.11
CA GLY A 114 -14.73 -37.50 6.75
C GLY A 114 -16.03 -37.50 5.94
N THR A 115 -16.39 -36.35 5.36
CA THR A 115 -17.54 -36.24 4.44
C THR A 115 -17.32 -37.10 3.19
N LEU A 116 -16.13 -37.08 2.59
CA LEU A 116 -15.83 -37.92 1.42
C LEU A 116 -16.03 -39.41 1.72
N ILE A 117 -15.43 -39.91 2.80
CA ILE A 117 -15.48 -41.33 3.18
C ILE A 117 -16.91 -41.80 3.42
N THR A 118 -17.67 -41.03 4.20
CA THR A 118 -19.08 -41.36 4.50
C THR A 118 -19.96 -41.28 3.24
N SER A 119 -19.70 -40.31 2.37
CA SER A 119 -20.43 -40.15 1.10
C SER A 119 -20.13 -41.25 0.08
N LEU A 120 -18.94 -41.85 0.11
CA LEU A 120 -18.59 -42.97 -0.76
C LEU A 120 -19.40 -44.23 -0.43
N VAL A 121 -19.77 -44.44 0.84
CA VAL A 121 -20.66 -45.54 1.25
C VAL A 121 -22.08 -45.30 0.77
N SER A 122 -22.59 -44.09 0.96
CA SER A 122 -23.89 -43.67 0.45
C SER A 122 -23.97 -42.14 0.40
N PRO A 123 -24.47 -41.56 -0.70
CA PRO A 123 -24.66 -40.11 -0.79
C PRO A 123 -25.53 -39.53 0.33
N LEU A 124 -26.53 -40.29 0.80
CA LEU A 124 -27.44 -39.85 1.86
C LEU A 124 -26.76 -39.82 3.23
N ILE A 125 -25.93 -40.84 3.54
CA ILE A 125 -25.17 -40.89 4.79
C ILE A 125 -24.15 -39.74 4.83
N GLY A 126 -23.53 -39.44 3.69
CA GLY A 126 -22.59 -38.33 3.52
C GLY A 126 -23.16 -36.94 3.79
N LEU A 127 -24.48 -36.74 3.67
CA LEU A 127 -25.11 -35.43 3.92
C LEU A 127 -25.08 -35.04 5.40
N ILE A 128 -25.11 -36.01 6.32
CA ILE A 128 -25.11 -35.73 7.77
C ILE A 128 -23.82 -35.00 8.18
N PRO A 129 -22.60 -35.53 7.92
CA PRO A 129 -21.38 -34.78 8.19
C PRO A 129 -21.24 -33.54 7.30
N ALA A 130 -21.73 -33.56 6.05
CA ALA A 130 -21.65 -32.38 5.18
C ALA A 130 -22.40 -31.17 5.78
N ILE A 131 -23.64 -31.37 6.23
CA ILE A 131 -24.47 -30.31 6.79
C ILE A 131 -23.98 -29.90 8.18
N SER A 132 -23.74 -30.87 9.07
CA SER A 132 -23.32 -30.59 10.45
C SER A 132 -21.95 -29.89 10.51
N THR A 133 -20.99 -30.32 9.70
CA THR A 133 -19.64 -29.72 9.74
C THR A 133 -19.54 -28.42 8.93
N SER A 134 -20.35 -28.23 7.88
CA SER A 134 -20.32 -26.99 7.09
C SER A 134 -21.02 -25.82 7.81
N SER A 135 -22.06 -26.10 8.60
CA SER A 135 -22.80 -25.07 9.36
C SER A 135 -22.02 -24.53 10.56
N THR A 136 -21.17 -25.36 11.17
CA THR A 136 -20.38 -25.03 12.36
C THR A 136 -19.16 -24.17 12.06
N GLN A 137 -18.82 -23.26 12.98
CA GLN A 137 -17.58 -22.48 12.89
C GLN A 137 -16.36 -23.39 13.05
N PRO A 138 -15.24 -23.11 12.35
CA PRO A 138 -13.97 -23.77 12.62
C PRO A 138 -13.51 -23.47 14.05
N LYS A 139 -13.00 -24.47 14.76
CA LYS A 139 -12.39 -24.27 16.08
C LYS A 139 -11.13 -23.41 15.96
N ILE A 140 -10.90 -22.54 16.95
CA ILE A 140 -9.75 -21.61 16.98
C ILE A 140 -8.42 -22.36 16.85
N GLU A 141 -8.27 -23.48 17.56
CA GLU A 141 -7.10 -24.37 17.51
C GLU A 141 -6.75 -24.87 16.09
N ASN A 142 -7.72 -24.88 15.16
CA ASN A 142 -7.56 -25.36 13.78
C ASN A 142 -7.52 -24.22 12.75
N LEU A 143 -7.50 -22.95 13.17
CA LEU A 143 -7.51 -21.81 12.26
C LEU A 143 -6.16 -21.58 11.59
N ASN A 144 -5.05 -21.95 12.24
CA ASN A 144 -3.69 -21.76 11.74
C ASN A 144 -3.41 -20.30 11.33
N TYR A 145 -3.88 -19.32 12.11
CA TYR A 145 -3.61 -17.91 11.84
C TYR A 145 -2.11 -17.60 12.04
N PRO A 146 -1.50 -16.74 11.19
CA PRO A 146 -0.05 -16.54 11.19
C PRO A 146 0.45 -15.61 12.30
N ASN A 147 -0.40 -14.71 12.81
CA ASN A 147 -0.03 -13.71 13.80
C ASN A 147 -1.10 -13.61 14.89
N GLU A 148 -0.71 -13.88 16.14
CA GLU A 148 -1.62 -13.87 17.29
C GLU A 148 -2.06 -12.45 17.69
N GLU A 149 -1.19 -11.46 17.56
CA GLU A 149 -1.51 -10.06 17.87
C GLU A 149 -2.57 -9.51 16.93
N LEU A 150 -2.44 -9.80 15.62
CA LEU A 150 -3.48 -9.47 14.64
C LEU A 150 -4.78 -10.21 14.92
N PHE A 151 -4.69 -11.47 15.38
CA PHE A 151 -5.88 -12.27 15.68
C PHE A 151 -6.67 -11.77 16.91
N LYS A 152 -6.03 -11.01 17.81
CA LYS A 152 -6.73 -10.33 18.93
C LYS A 152 -7.60 -9.16 18.46
N ASN A 153 -7.37 -8.64 17.25
CA ASN A 153 -8.21 -7.58 16.67
C ASN A 153 -9.54 -8.14 16.14
N SER A 154 -10.67 -7.52 16.51
CA SER A 154 -12.02 -7.97 16.12
C SER A 154 -12.22 -8.04 14.60
N GLN A 155 -11.77 -7.02 13.86
CA GLN A 155 -12.00 -6.93 12.42
C GLN A 155 -11.22 -7.99 11.67
N TYR A 156 -9.94 -8.18 12.03
CA TYR A 156 -9.12 -9.25 11.48
C TYR A 156 -9.70 -10.63 11.82
N TYR A 157 -10.09 -10.85 13.08
CA TYR A 157 -10.72 -12.08 13.54
C TYR A 157 -11.98 -12.42 12.75
N GLU A 158 -12.88 -11.44 12.56
CA GLU A 158 -14.11 -11.60 11.82
C GLU A 158 -13.85 -11.95 10.35
N GLY A 159 -12.95 -11.22 9.68
CA GLY A 159 -12.56 -11.51 8.30
C GLY A 159 -11.97 -12.91 8.15
N TYR A 160 -11.02 -13.26 9.02
CA TYR A 160 -10.34 -14.54 8.98
C TYR A 160 -11.31 -15.70 9.20
N THR A 161 -12.13 -15.64 10.25
CA THR A 161 -13.06 -16.73 10.61
C THR A 161 -14.19 -16.88 9.59
N LYS A 162 -14.72 -15.76 9.05
CA LYS A 162 -15.73 -15.77 7.99
C LYS A 162 -15.20 -16.43 6.72
N LYS A 163 -13.97 -16.07 6.30
CA LYS A 163 -13.33 -16.68 5.13
C LYS A 163 -12.99 -18.15 5.37
N ALA A 164 -12.45 -18.49 6.53
CA ALA A 164 -12.15 -19.87 6.91
C ALA A 164 -13.41 -20.76 6.87
N LYS A 165 -14.55 -20.27 7.38
CA LYS A 165 -15.83 -20.97 7.29
C LYS A 165 -16.24 -21.22 5.83
N LYS A 166 -16.17 -20.20 4.97
CA LYS A 166 -16.47 -20.35 3.53
C LYS A 166 -15.58 -21.41 2.85
N ILE A 167 -14.28 -21.41 3.15
CA ILE A 167 -13.34 -22.41 2.61
C ILE A 167 -13.72 -23.81 3.10
N LYS A 168 -14.00 -23.98 4.40
CA LYS A 168 -14.44 -25.25 4.98
C LYS A 168 -15.70 -25.77 4.28
N GLN A 169 -16.71 -24.93 4.16
CA GLN A 169 -17.98 -25.26 3.49
C GLN A 169 -17.74 -25.70 2.05
N GLY A 170 -16.99 -24.91 1.27
CA GLY A 170 -16.69 -25.24 -0.12
C GLY A 170 -15.97 -26.57 -0.28
N ARG A 171 -14.97 -26.86 0.58
CA ARG A 171 -14.22 -28.13 0.54
C ARG A 171 -15.08 -29.33 0.96
N VAL A 172 -15.96 -29.16 1.94
CA VAL A 172 -16.91 -30.20 2.38
C VAL A 172 -17.89 -30.56 1.26
N TRP A 173 -18.53 -29.54 0.64
CA TRP A 173 -19.48 -29.76 -0.45
C TRP A 173 -18.84 -30.28 -1.73
N MET A 174 -17.62 -29.82 -2.05
CA MET A 174 -16.84 -30.37 -3.15
C MET A 174 -16.55 -31.86 -2.95
N ASN A 175 -16.13 -32.27 -1.74
CA ASN A 175 -15.86 -33.67 -1.44
C ASN A 175 -17.13 -34.53 -1.44
N TRP A 176 -18.26 -34.03 -0.95
CA TRP A 176 -19.55 -34.70 -1.10
C TRP A 176 -19.91 -34.90 -2.58
N GLY A 177 -19.77 -33.86 -3.40
CA GLY A 177 -20.07 -33.91 -4.84
C GLY A 177 -19.20 -34.91 -5.61
N ILE A 178 -17.90 -35.01 -5.27
CA ILE A 178 -17.00 -36.02 -5.84
C ILE A 178 -17.52 -37.42 -5.55
N ALA A 179 -17.84 -37.73 -4.29
CA ALA A 179 -18.35 -39.05 -3.92
C ALA A 179 -19.71 -39.36 -4.54
N PHE A 180 -20.59 -38.36 -4.67
CA PHE A 180 -21.86 -38.51 -5.38
C PHE A 180 -21.63 -38.91 -6.85
N GLY A 181 -20.70 -38.24 -7.53
CA GLY A 181 -20.32 -38.58 -8.91
C GLY A 181 -19.79 -40.01 -9.05
N VAL A 182 -18.94 -40.46 -8.12
CA VAL A 182 -18.43 -41.84 -8.10
C VAL A 182 -19.58 -42.85 -7.92
N ASN A 183 -20.49 -42.60 -6.99
CA ASN A 183 -21.66 -43.46 -6.78
C ASN A 183 -22.57 -43.51 -8.02
N LEU A 184 -22.80 -42.38 -8.68
CA LEU A 184 -23.60 -42.30 -9.90
C LEU A 184 -23.00 -43.14 -11.03
N VAL A 185 -21.69 -43.05 -11.25
CA VAL A 185 -20.98 -43.86 -12.25
C VAL A 185 -21.06 -45.36 -11.91
N ALA A 186 -20.91 -45.72 -10.63
CA ALA A 186 -21.02 -47.12 -10.21
C ALA A 186 -22.43 -47.68 -10.46
N VAL A 187 -23.48 -46.92 -10.16
CA VAL A 187 -24.88 -47.32 -10.44
C VAL A 187 -25.10 -47.47 -11.94
N LEU A 188 -24.63 -46.52 -12.76
CA LEU A 188 -24.74 -46.61 -14.22
C LEU A 188 -24.01 -47.84 -14.78
N PHE A 189 -22.82 -48.14 -14.26
CA PHE A 189 -22.06 -49.33 -14.64
C PHE A 189 -22.81 -50.62 -14.30
N LEU A 190 -23.33 -50.73 -13.07
CA LEU A 190 -24.12 -51.90 -12.64
C LEU A 190 -25.37 -52.08 -13.49
N LEU A 191 -26.10 -51.00 -13.79
CA LEU A 191 -27.26 -51.03 -14.68
C LEU A 191 -26.85 -51.47 -16.09
N SER A 192 -25.74 -50.96 -16.63
CA SER A 192 -25.26 -51.35 -17.95
C SER A 192 -24.83 -52.81 -18.05
N SER A 193 -24.38 -53.41 -16.94
CA SER A 193 -23.99 -54.84 -16.89
C SER A 193 -25.17 -55.79 -16.70
N ALA A 194 -26.36 -55.27 -16.37
CA ALA A 194 -27.57 -56.06 -16.11
C ALA A 194 -28.46 -56.25 -17.37
N TYR A 195 -28.13 -55.60 -18.48
CA TYR A 195 -28.76 -55.72 -19.79
C TYR A 195 -27.76 -56.28 -20.81
#